data_AF-A0A1Y4UWN9-F1
#
_entry.id   AF-A0A1Y4UWN9-F1
#
_cell.length_a   1.000
_cell.length_b   1.000
_cell.length_c   1.000
_cell.angle_alpha   90.00
_cell.angle_beta   90.00
_cell.angle_gamma   90.00
#
_symmetry.space_group_name_H-M   'P 1'
#
loop_
_entity.id
_entity.type
_entity.pdbx_description
1 polymer ?
#
loop_
_entity_poly.entity_id
_entity_poly.type
_entity_poly.pdbx_seq_one_letter_code
_entity_poly.pdbx_strand_id
1 'polypeptide(L)'
;MLMQELSNIIRQDPILYAMITTDKRKYIMDTWCCTYAEPIDEDAVALFLCDANRGNLTEEQKAFAKERCAEIERSHQNAIYRVFHCNEMMRQKLVPGPAEYSRIFLPAGGIPEHGIITPCNGL
;
A
#
# COMPACT_ATOMS: atom_id res chain seq x y z
N MET A 1 -2.03 19.26 -3.33
CA MET A 1 -1.41 19.50 -4.66
C MET A 1 -0.47 18.36 -5.06
N LEU A 2 0.76 18.23 -4.52
CA LEU A 2 1.73 17.21 -4.97
C LEU A 2 1.18 15.76 -4.98
N MET A 3 0.50 15.34 -3.92
CA MET A 3 -0.09 14.00 -3.84
C MET A 3 -1.26 13.77 -4.80
N GLN A 4 -2.00 14.84 -5.12
CA GLN A 4 -3.07 14.77 -6.12
C GLN A 4 -2.48 14.65 -7.52
N GLU A 5 -1.41 15.40 -7.82
CA GLU A 5 -0.71 15.29 -9.11
C GLU A 5 -0.09 13.91 -9.30
N LEU A 6 0.53 13.34 -8.28
CA LEU A 6 1.03 11.97 -8.33
C LEU A 6 -0.10 10.97 -8.62
N SER A 7 -1.24 11.12 -7.96
CA SER A 7 -2.40 10.26 -8.19
C SER A 7 -2.91 10.38 -9.63
N ASN A 8 -2.85 11.58 -10.22
CA ASN A 8 -3.19 11.81 -11.62
C ASN A 8 -2.19 11.15 -12.57
N ILE A 9 -0.88 11.29 -12.32
CA ILE A 9 0.18 10.65 -13.10
C ILE A 9 0.01 9.13 -13.10
N ILE A 10 -0.21 8.54 -11.93
CA ILE A 10 -0.48 7.10 -11.79
C ILE A 10 -1.70 6.68 -12.60
N ARG A 11 -2.79 7.46 -12.55
CA ARG A 11 -4.02 7.16 -13.31
C ARG A 11 -3.84 7.27 -14.83
N GLN A 12 -2.95 8.15 -15.28
CA GLN A 12 -2.68 8.36 -16.71
C GLN A 12 -1.70 7.33 -17.29
N ASP A 13 -0.95 6.61 -16.45
CA ASP A 13 -0.09 5.50 -16.84
C ASP A 13 -0.83 4.16 -16.63
N PRO A 14 -1.32 3.51 -17.71
CA PRO A 14 -2.10 2.29 -17.58
C PRO A 14 -1.32 1.12 -16.96
N ILE A 15 -0.01 1.05 -17.20
CA ILE A 15 0.83 -0.04 -16.69
C ILE A 15 1.01 0.14 -15.19
N LEU A 16 1.38 1.36 -14.76
CA LEU A 16 1.55 1.66 -13.35
C LEU A 16 0.24 1.52 -12.56
N TYR A 17 -0.88 1.99 -13.14
CA TYR A 17 -2.20 1.81 -12.54
C TYR A 17 -2.57 0.33 -12.36
N ALA A 18 -2.32 -0.51 -13.38
CA ALA A 18 -2.57 -1.94 -13.30
C ALA A 18 -1.68 -2.64 -12.25
N MET A 19 -0.42 -2.25 -12.14
CA MET A 19 0.51 -2.75 -11.12
C MET A 19 0.01 -2.43 -9.71
N ILE A 20 -0.30 -1.16 -9.43
CA ILE A 20 -0.79 -0.73 -8.11
C ILE A 20 -2.12 -1.42 -7.78
N THR A 21 -3.00 -1.59 -8.75
CA THR A 21 -4.27 -2.32 -8.57
C THR A 21 -4.02 -3.78 -8.21
N THR A 22 -3.06 -4.43 -8.86
CA THR A 22 -2.65 -5.80 -8.57
C THR A 22 -2.07 -5.93 -7.17
N ASP A 23 -1.22 -4.98 -6.75
CA ASP A 23 -0.62 -4.99 -5.41
C ASP A 23 -1.67 -4.73 -4.32
N LYS A 24 -2.63 -3.83 -4.57
CA LYS A 24 -3.80 -3.64 -3.69
C LYS A 24 -4.61 -4.93 -3.52
N ARG A 25 -4.91 -5.63 -4.60
CA ARG A 25 -5.61 -6.92 -4.55
C ARG A 25 -4.85 -7.93 -3.70
N LYS A 26 -3.56 -8.15 -3.96
CA LYS A 26 -2.72 -9.08 -3.20
C LYS A 26 -2.72 -8.76 -1.71
N TYR A 27 -2.53 -7.49 -1.35
CA TYR A 27 -2.51 -7.07 0.05
C TYR A 27 -3.87 -7.26 0.74
N ILE A 28 -4.97 -6.94 0.05
CA ILE A 28 -6.33 -7.17 0.58
C ILE A 28 -6.55 -8.65 0.86
N MET A 29 -6.22 -9.51 -0.11
CA MET A 29 -6.41 -10.96 0.02
C MET A 29 -5.59 -11.53 1.18
N ASP A 30 -4.30 -11.21 1.21
CA ASP A 30 -3.38 -11.71 2.24
C ASP A 30 -3.81 -11.26 3.65
N THR A 31 -4.15 -9.97 3.81
CA THR A 31 -4.58 -9.43 5.10
C THR A 31 -5.94 -9.98 5.52
N TRP A 32 -6.86 -10.20 4.57
CA TRP A 32 -8.16 -10.80 4.83
C TRP A 32 -8.00 -12.23 5.34
N CYS A 33 -7.23 -13.06 4.64
CA CYS A 33 -6.96 -14.45 5.02
C CYS A 33 -6.30 -14.59 6.40
N CYS A 34 -5.50 -13.59 6.82
CA CYS A 34 -4.92 -13.57 8.16
C CYS A 34 -5.93 -13.19 9.26
N THR A 35 -7.01 -12.48 8.91
CA THR A 35 -7.97 -11.91 9.86
C THR A 35 -9.25 -12.76 9.95
N TYR A 36 -9.65 -13.39 8.85
CA TYR A 36 -10.92 -14.09 8.69
C TYR A 36 -10.72 -15.51 8.19
N ALA A 37 -11.54 -16.44 8.68
CA ALA A 37 -11.52 -17.84 8.26
C ALA A 37 -12.20 -18.09 6.91
N GLU A 38 -13.20 -17.27 6.55
CA GLU A 38 -13.89 -17.36 5.27
C GLU A 38 -13.09 -16.60 4.20
N PRO A 39 -12.79 -17.21 3.04
CA PRO A 39 -12.06 -16.55 1.98
C PRO A 39 -12.89 -15.41 1.35
N ILE A 40 -12.21 -14.35 0.92
CA ILE A 40 -12.78 -13.32 0.08
C ILE A 40 -12.62 -13.69 -1.40
N ASP A 41 -13.65 -13.46 -2.22
CA ASP A 41 -13.62 -13.72 -3.65
C ASP A 41 -12.66 -12.75 -4.36
N GLU A 42 -11.58 -13.30 -4.94
CA GLU A 42 -10.52 -12.55 -5.59
C GLU A 42 -11.01 -11.76 -6.82
N ASP A 43 -11.87 -12.35 -7.64
CA ASP A 43 -12.42 -11.71 -8.83
C ASP A 43 -13.39 -10.59 -8.45
N ALA A 44 -14.17 -10.79 -7.39
CA ALA A 44 -15.02 -9.76 -6.82
C ALA A 44 -14.19 -8.57 -6.29
N VAL A 45 -13.04 -8.83 -5.65
CA VAL A 45 -12.09 -7.77 -5.23
C VAL A 45 -11.48 -7.06 -6.45
N ALA A 46 -11.07 -7.80 -7.48
CA ALA A 46 -10.52 -7.20 -8.70
C ALA A 46 -11.52 -6.24 -9.37
N LEU A 47 -12.78 -6.68 -9.51
CA LEU A 47 -13.86 -5.84 -10.05
C LEU A 47 -14.11 -4.60 -9.19
N PHE A 48 -14.15 -4.76 -7.86
CA PHE A 48 -14.34 -3.67 -6.91
C PHE A 48 -13.23 -2.61 -6.99
N LEU A 49 -11.98 -3.03 -7.18
CA LEU A 49 -10.85 -2.10 -7.32
C LEU A 49 -10.89 -1.28 -8.61
N CYS A 50 -11.47 -1.83 -9.69
CA CYS A 50 -11.69 -1.10 -10.94
C CYS A 50 -12.89 -0.16 -10.85
N ASP A 51 -14.00 -0.62 -10.25
CA ASP A 51 -15.23 0.13 -10.05
C ASP A 51 -15.89 -0.32 -8.75
N ALA A 52 -16.01 0.59 -7.78
CA ALA A 52 -16.52 0.29 -6.45
C ALA A 52 -17.98 -0.21 -6.42
N ASN A 53 -18.72 -0.10 -7.53
CA ASN A 53 -20.08 -0.62 -7.69
C ASN A 53 -20.13 -2.03 -8.33
N ARG A 54 -18.96 -2.60 -8.66
CA ARG A 54 -18.82 -3.94 -9.24
C ARG A 54 -18.24 -4.91 -8.20
N GLY A 55 -18.39 -6.20 -8.49
CA GLY A 55 -18.00 -7.29 -7.59
C GLY A 55 -19.11 -7.60 -6.57
N ASN A 56 -19.33 -8.89 -6.31
CA ASN A 56 -20.34 -9.36 -5.37
C ASN A 56 -19.78 -9.41 -3.94
N LEU A 57 -19.16 -8.32 -3.48
CA LEU A 57 -18.63 -8.19 -2.13
C LEU A 57 -19.72 -7.78 -1.14
N THR A 58 -19.65 -8.32 0.07
CA THR A 58 -20.46 -7.83 1.19
C THR A 58 -20.04 -6.42 1.60
N GLU A 59 -20.89 -5.69 2.33
CA GLU A 59 -20.52 -4.35 2.82
C GLU A 59 -19.32 -4.38 3.77
N GLU A 60 -19.14 -5.45 4.54
CA GLU A 60 -17.94 -5.67 5.37
C GLU A 60 -16.68 -5.81 4.52
N GLN A 61 -16.72 -6.68 3.49
CA GLN A 61 -15.61 -6.88 2.56
C GLN A 61 -15.25 -5.58 1.82
N LYS A 62 -16.26 -4.80 1.40
CA LYS A 62 -16.04 -3.48 0.79
C LYS A 62 -15.40 -2.49 1.76
N ALA A 63 -15.86 -2.44 3.00
CA ALA A 63 -15.29 -1.56 4.03
C ALA A 63 -13.83 -1.91 4.30
N PHE A 64 -13.54 -3.20 4.46
CA PHE A 64 -12.19 -3.72 4.62
C PHE A 64 -11.29 -3.37 3.42
N ALA A 65 -11.74 -3.64 2.20
CA ALA A 65 -10.99 -3.36 0.98
C ALA A 65 -10.66 -1.86 0.84
N LYS A 66 -11.62 -0.98 1.18
CA LYS A 66 -11.41 0.49 1.19
C LYS A 66 -10.34 0.90 2.19
N GLU A 67 -10.36 0.33 3.39
CA GLU A 67 -9.37 0.63 4.42
C GLU A 67 -7.96 0.22 4.00
N ARG A 68 -7.79 -1.01 3.51
CA ARG A 68 -6.50 -1.50 2.97
C ARG A 68 -6.01 -0.68 1.78
N CYS A 69 -6.91 -0.21 0.91
CA CYS A 69 -6.56 0.71 -0.17
C CYS A 69 -6.01 2.03 0.36
N ALA A 70 -6.65 2.60 1.40
CA ALA A 70 -6.19 3.84 2.02
C ALA A 70 -4.84 3.67 2.73
N GLU A 71 -4.58 2.50 3.33
CA GLU A 71 -3.26 2.16 3.89
C GLU A 71 -2.17 2.13 2.84
N ILE A 72 -2.42 1.45 1.71
CA ILE A 72 -1.46 1.41 0.60
C ILE A 72 -1.23 2.82 0.06
N GLU A 73 -2.29 3.60 -0.15
CA GLU A 73 -2.16 4.97 -0.62
C GLU A 73 -1.31 5.80 0.34
N ARG A 74 -1.57 5.73 1.64
CA ARG A 74 -0.77 6.38 2.69
C ARG A 74 0.70 5.93 2.66
N SER A 75 0.95 4.64 2.45
CA SER A 75 2.30 4.08 2.33
C SER A 75 3.06 4.70 1.15
N HIS A 76 2.41 4.84 -0.02
CA HIS A 76 3.00 5.53 -1.17
C HIS A 76 3.34 6.99 -0.85
N GLN A 77 2.44 7.73 -0.17
CA GLN A 77 2.71 9.13 0.20
C GLN A 77 3.90 9.23 1.15
N ASN A 78 3.96 8.34 2.14
CA ASN A 78 5.06 8.29 3.10
C ASN A 78 6.39 7.97 2.42
N ALA A 79 6.41 7.01 1.49
CA ALA A 79 7.62 6.66 0.73
C ALA A 79 8.14 7.86 -0.06
N ILE A 80 7.26 8.56 -0.78
CA ILE A 80 7.61 9.72 -1.59
C ILE A 80 8.10 10.89 -0.72
N TYR A 81 7.37 11.20 0.36
CA TYR A 81 7.82 12.20 1.32
C TYR A 81 9.21 11.86 1.88
N ARG A 82 9.45 10.60 2.25
CA ARG A 82 10.74 10.17 2.80
C ARG A 82 11.88 10.32 1.80
N VAL A 83 11.64 10.09 0.50
CA VAL A 83 12.65 10.34 -0.55
C VAL A 83 13.00 11.83 -0.63
N PHE A 84 12.00 12.70 -0.74
CA PHE A 84 12.23 14.16 -0.80
C PHE A 84 12.89 14.70 0.46
N HIS A 85 12.45 14.25 1.62
CA HIS A 85 12.99 14.68 2.90
C HIS A 85 14.44 14.19 3.07
N CYS A 86 14.75 12.95 2.72
CA CYS A 86 16.13 12.45 2.71
C CYS A 86 17.03 13.32 1.82
N ASN A 87 16.57 13.66 0.62
CA ASN A 87 17.31 14.52 -0.30
C ASN A 87 17.58 15.90 0.30
N GLU A 88 16.57 16.53 0.90
CA GLU A 88 16.71 17.86 1.51
C GLU A 88 17.66 17.84 2.71
N MET A 89 17.57 16.82 3.57
CA MET A 89 18.46 16.66 4.74
C MET A 89 19.92 16.51 4.32
N MET A 90 20.17 15.79 3.21
CA MET A 90 21.52 15.69 2.63
C MET A 90 21.98 17.02 2.03
N ARG A 91 21.11 17.72 1.29
CA ARG A 91 21.42 19.03 0.67
C ARG A 91 21.79 20.08 1.71
N GLN A 92 21.13 20.07 2.86
CA GLN A 92 21.42 20.94 4.00
C GLN A 92 22.59 20.45 4.88
N LYS A 93 23.20 19.31 4.57
CA LYS A 93 24.27 18.67 5.36
C LYS A 93 23.87 18.32 6.80
N LEU A 94 22.57 18.12 7.04
CA LEU A 94 22.03 17.69 8.33
C LEU A 94 22.24 16.18 8.56
N VAL A 95 22.36 15.41 7.48
CA VAL A 95 22.76 14.00 7.49
C VAL A 95 23.83 13.75 6.42
N PRO A 96 24.81 12.86 6.68
CA PRO A 96 25.88 12.54 5.75
C PRO A 96 25.42 11.68 4.56
N GLY A 97 24.26 11.02 4.67
CA GLY A 97 23.73 10.20 3.58
C GLY A 97 22.48 9.40 3.97
N PRO A 98 21.95 8.59 3.03
CA PRO A 98 20.69 7.87 3.22
C PRO A 98 20.71 6.82 4.34
N ALA A 99 21.88 6.21 4.61
CA ALA A 99 22.02 5.24 5.69
C ALA A 99 21.81 5.89 7.06
N GLU A 100 22.43 7.05 7.29
CA GLU A 100 22.29 7.80 8.54
C GLU A 100 20.90 8.41 8.67
N TYR A 101 20.34 8.93 7.57
CA TYR A 101 18.94 9.33 7.50
C TYR A 101 18.01 8.19 7.92
N SER A 102 18.25 6.99 7.39
CA SER A 102 17.42 5.82 7.68
C SER A 102 17.48 5.44 9.14
N ARG A 103 18.68 5.44 9.72
CA ARG A 103 18.92 5.16 11.14
C ARG A 103 18.18 6.11 12.08
N ILE A 104 18.05 7.39 11.70
CA ILE A 104 17.43 8.43 12.55
C ILE A 104 15.91 8.49 12.38
N PHE A 105 15.40 8.40 11.14
CA PHE A 105 14.01 8.76 10.81
C PHE A 105 13.13 7.61 10.33
N LEU A 106 13.71 6.48 9.94
CA LEU A 106 12.91 5.30 9.63
C LEU A 106 12.75 4.48 10.92
N PRO A 107 11.54 3.99 11.21
CA PRO A 107 11.36 3.06 12.31
C PRO A 107 12.31 1.87 12.07
N ALA A 108 13.08 1.50 13.09
CA ALA A 108 14.01 0.39 13.03
C ALA A 108 13.24 -0.92 12.89
N GLY A 109 12.85 -1.28 11.67
CA GLY A 109 12.26 -2.58 11.30
C GLY A 109 11.35 -3.16 12.38
N GLY A 110 10.46 -2.35 12.96
CA GLY A 110 9.42 -2.86 13.82
C GLY A 110 8.45 -3.55 12.89
N ILE A 111 8.58 -4.87 12.76
CA ILE A 111 7.49 -5.72 12.29
C ILE A 111 6.27 -5.20 13.04
N PRO A 112 5.21 -4.72 12.36
CA PRO A 112 3.98 -4.41 13.06
C PRO A 112 3.67 -5.64 13.90
N GLU A 113 3.39 -5.48 15.19
CA GLU A 113 3.03 -6.61 16.07
C GLU A 113 1.77 -7.36 15.55
N HIS A 114 1.17 -6.88 14.45
CA HIS A 114 0.26 -7.59 13.58
C HIS A 114 1.03 -8.25 12.41
N GLY A 115 1.52 -9.46 12.67
CA GLY A 115 1.77 -10.44 11.63
C GLY A 115 3.11 -10.30 10.93
N ILE A 116 4.02 -11.20 11.26
CA ILE A 116 4.88 -11.80 10.25
C ILE A 116 3.94 -12.25 9.12
N ILE A 117 3.94 -11.53 7.99
CA ILE A 117 3.36 -12.02 6.74
C ILE A 117 4.21 -13.21 6.33
N THR A 118 3.87 -14.36 6.88
CA THR A 118 4.24 -15.63 6.28
C THR A 118 3.26 -15.79 5.13
N PRO A 119 3.68 -15.80 3.86
CA PRO A 119 2.76 -16.10 2.78
C PRO A 119 2.05 -17.39 3.16
N CYS A 120 0.72 -17.39 3.11
CA CYS A 120 -0.07 -18.60 3.20
C CYS A 120 0.29 -19.49 1.99
N ASN A 121 1.42 -20.17 2.08
CA ASN A 121 1.84 -21.19 1.13
C ASN A 121 0.92 -22.39 1.34
N GLY A 122 -0.22 -22.37 0.66
CA GLY A 122 -0.97 -23.57 0.29
C GLY A 122 -0.47 -24.06 -1.06
N LEU A 123 0.62 -24.84 -1.04
CA LEU A 123 0.71 -26.01 -1.92
C LEU A 123 -0.26 -27.07 -1.39
#